data_AF-A0A3D4GWA7-F1
#
_entry.id   AF-A0A3D4GWA7-F1
#
_cell.length_a   1.000
_cell.length_b   1.000
_cell.length_c   1.000
_cell.angle_alpha   90.00
_cell.angle_beta   90.00
_cell.angle_gamma   90.00
#
_symmetry.space_group_name_H-M   'P 1'
#
loop_
_entity.id
_entity.type
_entity.pdbx_description
1 polymer ?
#
loop_
_entity_poly.entity_id
_entity_poly.type
_entity_poly.pdbx_seq_one_letter_code
_entity_poly.pdbx_strand_id
1 'polypeptide(L)'
;MPNPRFEKISPVPGMGLEGYADEITVQPGENLAFRIGGPRCKADLRICRLVHGDPNPVGPGYKEERKDWGTPAEIAVDLQDTDFGSYVEIPNAESLNPSGDFTLALWFMPTLQGGGWRTLAAKWSRDNLCYGLFFGGEQFITAAVSHDGKTARWATAREFAHIGGWQFVAFTYAVETGEICLFQRLGDTTGAVETRSSHDPIVSAGKSVPPGPVFHGESPILLGACEDADHPGMHWAHFTGKIGHPVLIDRALTRNEVWSLSQWDTLDALGPMLGSWDLSEEVCGSRVVDVSGNENHGKAINAPGRAVTGPFWSGMPSRLYTDCPEEYNAIYFHADDLENARWLSSFEVEVPEETRSGIYSAVVDNHSDRLFIPFVVSASKPVPRLGFLVPTLTWQSYGSNRAAYSYTEDGVLDRTLCTYDVHKDGSTVYYYSRRQPTRGWNPSAGFQNWGAHNITANLYLIDWLDHNGIEYDVFADEDLHRRQLELLSGYRCVILGSHPEYWTGAMVRSVTAYTRRGGRILYLSGNGMVWVMSIDRCRPH
;
A
#
# COMPACT_ATOMS: atom_id res chain seq x y z
N MET A 1 40.16 -3.30 -19.66
CA MET A 1 39.76 -4.65 -19.21
C MET A 1 38.24 -4.70 -19.24
N PRO A 2 37.61 -5.81 -19.67
CA PRO A 2 36.16 -5.88 -19.71
C PRO A 2 35.63 -5.87 -18.28
N ASN A 3 34.72 -4.93 -18.00
CA ASN A 3 33.97 -4.80 -16.77
C ASN A 3 33.33 -6.16 -16.43
N PRO A 4 33.50 -6.74 -15.22
CA PRO A 4 32.80 -7.95 -14.88
C PRO A 4 31.30 -7.66 -14.98
N ARG A 5 30.66 -8.24 -15.99
CA ARG A 5 29.21 -8.25 -16.11
C ARG A 5 28.70 -9.00 -14.88
N PHE A 6 28.15 -8.29 -13.90
CA PHE A 6 27.24 -8.91 -12.95
C PHE A 6 26.15 -9.60 -13.79
N GLU A 7 26.01 -10.91 -13.61
CA GLU A 7 25.02 -11.71 -14.30
C GLU A 7 23.62 -11.20 -13.94
N LYS A 8 22.81 -10.97 -14.97
CA LYS A 8 21.45 -10.46 -14.85
C LYS A 8 20.57 -11.53 -14.23
N ILE A 9 20.20 -11.36 -12.96
CA ILE A 9 19.22 -12.21 -12.28
C ILE A 9 17.81 -11.73 -12.65
N SER A 10 16.77 -12.55 -12.44
CA SER A 10 15.48 -12.45 -13.15
C SER A 10 14.31 -11.95 -12.26
N PRO A 11 13.29 -11.29 -12.86
CA PRO A 11 12.10 -10.70 -12.20
C PRO A 11 11.10 -11.72 -11.64
N VAL A 12 11.52 -12.97 -11.49
CA VAL A 12 10.66 -14.04 -10.99
C VAL A 12 10.72 -14.02 -9.45
N PRO A 13 9.56 -14.03 -8.77
CA PRO A 13 9.49 -14.16 -7.32
C PRO A 13 10.43 -15.27 -6.80
N GLY A 14 11.24 -14.94 -5.79
CA GLY A 14 12.17 -15.89 -5.18
C GLY A 14 13.43 -16.22 -5.98
N MET A 15 13.73 -15.51 -7.08
CA MET A 15 14.99 -15.70 -7.82
C MET A 15 16.15 -14.81 -7.36
N GLY A 16 15.87 -13.64 -6.79
CA GLY A 16 16.86 -12.72 -6.24
C GLY A 16 16.63 -12.47 -4.74
N LEU A 17 17.62 -11.89 -4.09
CA LEU A 17 17.49 -11.37 -2.73
C LEU A 17 16.65 -10.10 -2.74
N GLU A 18 15.75 -9.94 -1.79
CA GLU A 18 15.01 -8.70 -1.60
C GLU A 18 14.80 -8.49 -0.10
N GLY A 19 14.56 -7.26 0.31
CA GLY A 19 14.42 -6.99 1.72
C GLY A 19 14.26 -5.52 2.06
N TYR A 20 14.06 -5.29 3.34
CA TYR A 20 13.85 -3.98 3.92
C TYR A 20 14.17 -3.99 5.43
N ALA A 21 14.34 -2.81 6.00
CA ALA A 21 14.42 -2.59 7.43
C ALA A 21 13.07 -2.11 7.96
N ASP A 22 12.76 -2.35 9.24
CA ASP A 22 11.56 -1.79 9.87
C ASP A 22 11.58 -0.26 9.94
N GLU A 23 12.75 0.33 10.11
CA GLU A 23 13.02 1.77 10.11
C GLU A 23 14.19 2.11 9.17
N ILE A 24 14.15 3.29 8.54
CA ILE A 24 15.27 3.79 7.72
C ILE A 24 16.24 4.62 8.55
N THR A 25 15.81 5.11 9.72
CA THR A 25 16.60 6.01 10.56
C THR A 25 16.63 5.52 12.00
N VAL A 26 17.81 5.55 12.60
CA VAL A 26 18.08 5.03 13.94
C VAL A 26 19.10 5.92 14.67
N GLN A 27 19.05 6.00 15.99
CA GLN A 27 20.08 6.64 16.81
C GLN A 27 21.03 5.59 17.42
N PRO A 28 22.26 5.97 17.81
CA PRO A 28 23.10 5.11 18.64
C PRO A 28 22.35 4.64 19.90
N GLY A 29 22.50 3.37 20.24
CA GLY A 29 21.80 2.68 21.33
C GLY A 29 20.42 2.10 20.95
N GLU A 30 19.90 2.38 19.76
CA GLU A 30 18.64 1.82 19.27
C GLU A 30 18.85 0.56 18.40
N ASN A 31 17.78 -0.20 18.19
CA ASN A 31 17.77 -1.46 17.42
C ASN A 31 17.09 -1.28 16.07
N LEU A 32 17.55 -2.04 15.07
CA LEU A 32 16.90 -2.20 13.76
C LEU A 32 16.68 -3.67 13.44
N ALA A 33 15.52 -3.99 12.87
CA ALA A 33 15.19 -5.33 12.39
C ALA A 33 15.15 -5.38 10.85
N PHE A 34 15.92 -6.31 10.27
CA PHE A 34 16.02 -6.50 8.83
C PHE A 34 15.27 -7.74 8.40
N ARG A 35 14.52 -7.62 7.30
CA ARG A 35 13.71 -8.70 6.72
C ARG A 35 14.22 -8.97 5.33
N ILE A 36 14.74 -10.19 5.13
CA ILE A 36 15.34 -10.65 3.89
C ILE A 36 14.51 -11.82 3.36
N GLY A 37 14.15 -11.76 2.08
CA GLY A 37 13.51 -12.83 1.34
C GLY A 37 14.31 -13.16 0.09
N GLY A 38 14.18 -14.39 -0.40
CA GLY A 38 14.83 -14.79 -1.64
C GLY A 38 14.92 -16.31 -1.81
N PRO A 39 15.72 -16.79 -2.77
CA PRO A 39 15.96 -18.22 -2.93
C PRO A 39 16.61 -18.79 -1.68
N ARG A 40 16.19 -20.00 -1.29
CA ARG A 40 16.71 -20.66 -0.08
C ARG A 40 18.23 -20.84 -0.18
N CYS A 41 18.98 -20.11 0.64
CA CYS A 41 20.44 -20.12 0.62
C CYS A 41 21.04 -19.69 1.96
N LYS A 42 22.37 -19.79 2.03
CA LYS A 42 23.19 -19.08 3.02
C LYS A 42 23.79 -17.86 2.35
N ALA A 43 23.77 -16.73 3.03
CA ALA A 43 24.28 -15.47 2.51
C ALA A 43 25.19 -14.80 3.52
N ASP A 44 26.31 -14.26 3.05
CA ASP A 44 27.21 -13.44 3.85
C ASP A 44 26.49 -12.16 4.26
N LEU A 45 26.58 -11.81 5.55
CA LEU A 45 26.03 -10.58 6.10
C LEU A 45 27.17 -9.68 6.60
N ARG A 46 27.08 -8.40 6.26
CA ARG A 46 27.95 -7.37 6.80
C ARG A 46 27.23 -6.03 6.94
N ILE A 47 27.53 -5.32 8.02
CA ILE A 47 27.16 -3.93 8.18
C ILE A 47 28.32 -3.07 7.68
N CYS A 48 28.01 -2.07 6.85
CA CYS A 48 29.01 -1.16 6.29
C CYS A 48 28.58 0.29 6.48
N ARG A 49 29.51 1.18 6.83
CA ARG A 49 29.35 2.63 6.61
C ARG A 49 29.64 2.91 5.15
N LEU A 50 28.69 3.53 4.45
CA LEU A 50 28.86 3.91 3.06
C LEU A 50 29.61 5.24 2.97
N VAL A 51 30.63 5.30 2.11
CA VAL A 51 31.48 6.49 1.93
C VAL A 51 31.35 7.05 0.53
N HIS A 52 31.48 6.22 -0.50
CA HIS A 52 31.34 6.62 -1.89
C HIS A 52 30.65 5.52 -2.70
N GLY A 53 29.61 5.88 -3.46
CA GLY A 53 28.77 4.91 -4.18
C GLY A 53 29.20 4.62 -5.62
N ASP A 54 29.69 5.62 -6.36
CA ASP A 54 29.93 5.50 -7.79
C ASP A 54 31.16 4.61 -8.11
N PRO A 55 30.99 3.51 -8.85
CA PRO A 55 32.08 2.63 -9.26
C PRO A 55 32.91 3.19 -10.44
N ASN A 56 32.58 4.36 -10.99
CA ASN A 56 33.29 4.95 -12.11
C ASN A 56 34.81 5.05 -11.85
N PRO A 57 35.66 4.42 -12.69
CA PRO A 57 37.10 4.37 -12.47
C PRO A 57 37.83 5.71 -12.69
N VAL A 58 37.16 6.71 -13.28
CA VAL A 58 37.69 8.08 -13.38
C VAL A 58 37.53 8.85 -12.07
N GLY A 59 36.57 8.41 -11.22
CA GLY A 59 36.34 8.96 -9.90
C GLY A 59 37.07 8.19 -8.79
N PRO A 60 36.71 8.44 -7.52
CA PRO A 60 37.32 7.77 -6.36
C PRO A 60 36.99 6.27 -6.22
N GLY A 61 36.06 5.74 -7.03
CA GLY A 61 35.56 4.37 -6.96
C GLY A 61 34.65 4.10 -5.76
N TYR A 62 34.01 2.93 -5.73
CA TYR A 62 33.17 2.52 -4.60
C TYR A 62 33.99 2.39 -3.30
N LYS A 63 33.49 2.96 -2.20
CA LYS A 63 34.13 2.93 -0.88
C LYS A 63 33.09 2.69 0.22
N GLU A 64 33.40 1.73 1.07
CA GLU A 64 32.64 1.44 2.28
C GLU A 64 33.59 0.99 3.39
N GLU A 65 33.15 1.13 4.64
CA GLU A 65 33.88 0.69 5.82
C GLU A 65 33.06 -0.38 6.56
N ARG A 66 33.55 -1.62 6.60
CA ARG A 66 32.91 -2.68 7.39
C ARG A 66 32.88 -2.29 8.87
N LYS A 67 31.74 -2.55 9.52
CA LYS A 67 31.56 -2.41 10.96
C LYS A 67 31.33 -3.77 11.60
N ASP A 68 31.92 -3.96 12.77
CA ASP A 68 31.73 -5.15 13.59
C ASP A 68 30.82 -4.78 14.76
N TRP A 69 29.53 -4.99 14.57
CA TRP A 69 28.47 -4.71 15.54
C TRP A 69 27.93 -6.00 16.17
N GLY A 70 28.70 -7.09 16.13
CA GLY A 70 28.28 -8.39 16.69
C GLY A 70 27.17 -9.09 15.89
N THR A 71 26.88 -8.66 14.67
CA THR A 71 25.96 -9.37 13.77
C THR A 71 26.55 -10.70 13.31
N PRO A 72 25.73 -11.71 12.98
CA PRO A 72 26.23 -12.94 12.40
C PRO A 72 26.94 -12.66 11.07
N ALA A 73 28.02 -13.40 10.79
CA ALA A 73 28.75 -13.27 9.53
C ALA A 73 27.99 -13.86 8.33
N GLU A 74 27.06 -14.78 8.58
CA GLU A 74 26.23 -15.46 7.59
C GLU A 74 24.81 -15.62 8.15
N ILE A 75 23.80 -15.47 7.29
CA ILE A 75 22.39 -15.70 7.61
C ILE A 75 21.78 -16.75 6.68
N ALA A 76 20.74 -17.42 7.17
CA ALA A 76 19.87 -18.22 6.31
C ALA A 76 18.85 -17.29 5.65
N VAL A 77 18.66 -17.44 4.34
CA VAL A 77 17.61 -16.75 3.59
C VAL A 77 16.61 -17.80 3.14
N ASP A 78 15.32 -17.53 3.36
CA ASP A 78 14.20 -18.34 2.88
C ASP A 78 13.24 -17.46 2.08
N LEU A 79 12.34 -18.10 1.31
CA LEU A 79 11.29 -17.39 0.61
C LEU A 79 10.31 -16.79 1.63
N GLN A 80 9.96 -15.53 1.46
CA GLN A 80 8.93 -14.86 2.24
C GLN A 80 7.85 -14.34 1.30
N ASP A 81 6.64 -14.87 1.42
CA ASP A 81 5.52 -14.46 0.57
C ASP A 81 5.03 -13.05 0.95
N THR A 82 4.46 -12.35 -0.03
CA THR A 82 3.93 -10.99 0.15
C THR A 82 2.48 -10.98 -0.28
N ASP A 83 1.60 -10.66 0.67
CA ASP A 83 0.17 -10.51 0.43
C ASP A 83 -0.13 -9.13 -0.16
N PHE A 84 -0.10 -9.06 -1.50
CA PHE A 84 -0.45 -7.87 -2.27
C PHE A 84 -1.95 -7.68 -2.36
N GLY A 85 -2.35 -6.43 -2.58
CA GLY A 85 -3.72 -6.04 -2.87
C GLY A 85 -4.43 -5.50 -1.63
N SER A 86 -5.18 -4.43 -1.82
CA SER A 86 -5.93 -3.80 -0.75
C SER A 86 -7.35 -4.32 -0.67
N TYR A 87 -7.86 -4.39 0.56
CA TYR A 87 -9.20 -4.87 0.86
C TYR A 87 -9.68 -4.29 2.20
N VAL A 88 -10.95 -4.47 2.54
CA VAL A 88 -11.46 -4.23 3.90
C VAL A 88 -11.79 -5.58 4.52
N GLU A 89 -11.30 -5.80 5.73
CA GLU A 89 -11.66 -6.93 6.58
C GLU A 89 -12.67 -6.49 7.64
N ILE A 90 -13.83 -7.12 7.68
CA ILE A 90 -14.81 -6.97 8.75
C ILE A 90 -14.76 -8.27 9.55
N PRO A 91 -14.31 -8.23 10.83
CA PRO A 91 -14.21 -9.42 11.67
C PRO A 91 -15.54 -10.18 11.75
N ASN A 92 -15.45 -11.49 11.91
CA ASN A 92 -16.63 -12.32 12.09
C ASN A 92 -17.41 -11.89 13.33
N ALA A 93 -18.74 -11.83 13.19
CA ALA A 93 -19.69 -11.61 14.26
C ALA A 93 -20.96 -12.44 14.01
N GLU A 94 -21.67 -12.79 15.08
CA GLU A 94 -22.92 -13.56 14.98
C GLU A 94 -23.98 -12.82 14.16
N SER A 95 -24.07 -11.49 14.30
CA SER A 95 -24.98 -10.64 13.52
C SER A 95 -24.70 -10.67 12.01
N LEU A 96 -23.49 -11.05 11.59
CA LEU A 96 -23.12 -11.18 10.17
C LEU A 96 -23.44 -12.57 9.59
N ASN A 97 -24.11 -13.44 10.36
CA ASN A 97 -24.65 -14.71 9.91
C ASN A 97 -26.18 -14.62 9.83
N PRO A 98 -26.77 -14.26 8.68
CA PRO A 98 -28.21 -14.13 8.56
C PRO A 98 -28.93 -15.43 8.95
N SER A 99 -29.90 -15.32 9.85
CA SER A 99 -30.71 -16.46 10.33
C SER A 99 -31.88 -16.80 9.41
N GLY A 100 -32.24 -15.87 8.52
CA GLY A 100 -33.34 -15.99 7.56
C GLY A 100 -32.98 -15.35 6.23
N ASP A 101 -33.98 -14.73 5.60
CA ASP A 101 -33.79 -13.99 4.36
C ASP A 101 -32.74 -12.88 4.53
N PHE A 102 -32.05 -12.51 3.45
CA PHE A 102 -31.10 -11.41 3.53
C PHE A 102 -30.89 -10.70 2.20
N THR A 103 -30.30 -9.51 2.29
CA THR A 103 -29.81 -8.73 1.15
C THR A 103 -28.42 -8.20 1.40
N LEU A 104 -27.49 -8.46 0.48
CA LEU A 104 -26.18 -7.82 0.42
C LEU A 104 -26.15 -6.86 -0.77
N ALA A 105 -25.89 -5.57 -0.53
CA ALA A 105 -25.89 -4.57 -1.59
C ALA A 105 -24.73 -3.59 -1.45
N LEU A 106 -24.28 -3.05 -2.58
CA LEU A 106 -23.23 -2.03 -2.63
C LEU A 106 -23.24 -1.29 -3.96
N TRP A 107 -22.59 -0.13 -3.97
CA TRP A 107 -22.16 0.54 -5.17
C TRP A 107 -20.73 0.11 -5.52
N PHE A 108 -20.43 -0.07 -6.80
CA PHE A 108 -19.08 -0.37 -7.28
C PHE A 108 -18.79 0.30 -8.62
N MET A 109 -17.51 0.54 -8.88
CA MET A 109 -16.98 1.05 -10.14
C MET A 109 -15.69 0.30 -10.49
N PRO A 110 -15.75 -0.74 -11.33
CA PRO A 110 -14.57 -1.49 -11.74
C PRO A 110 -13.71 -0.63 -12.68
N THR A 111 -12.40 -0.60 -12.49
CA THR A 111 -11.48 0.22 -13.31
C THR A 111 -10.50 -0.64 -14.13
N LEU A 112 -10.15 -1.82 -13.64
CA LEU A 112 -9.27 -2.74 -14.34
C LEU A 112 -9.98 -3.49 -15.46
N GLN A 113 -9.49 -3.34 -16.69
CA GLN A 113 -9.93 -4.11 -17.85
C GLN A 113 -9.36 -5.54 -17.83
N GLY A 114 -10.02 -6.45 -18.56
CA GLY A 114 -9.55 -7.83 -18.73
C GLY A 114 -10.20 -8.83 -17.78
N GLY A 115 -9.81 -10.10 -17.96
CA GLY A 115 -10.42 -11.26 -17.31
C GLY A 115 -10.10 -11.43 -15.82
N GLY A 116 -10.49 -12.59 -15.29
CA GLY A 116 -10.23 -13.01 -13.91
C GLY A 116 -11.43 -12.86 -12.96
N TRP A 117 -11.39 -13.59 -11.86
CA TRP A 117 -12.40 -13.52 -10.81
C TRP A 117 -12.06 -12.42 -9.82
N ARG A 118 -13.02 -11.60 -9.41
CA ARG A 118 -12.81 -10.52 -8.44
C ARG A 118 -13.94 -10.49 -7.41
N THR A 119 -13.60 -10.22 -6.17
CA THR A 119 -14.59 -10.18 -5.07
C THR A 119 -15.04 -8.76 -4.80
N LEU A 120 -16.35 -8.52 -4.80
CA LEU A 120 -16.91 -7.26 -4.33
C LEU A 120 -17.08 -7.31 -2.81
N ALA A 121 -17.80 -8.32 -2.31
CA ALA A 121 -17.98 -8.58 -0.89
C ALA A 121 -18.23 -10.08 -0.66
N ALA A 122 -17.49 -10.74 0.24
CA ALA A 122 -17.71 -12.15 0.52
C ALA A 122 -17.42 -12.51 1.98
N LYS A 123 -18.28 -13.37 2.56
CA LYS A 123 -18.03 -14.10 3.78
C LYS A 123 -17.61 -15.52 3.40
N TRP A 124 -16.34 -15.67 3.09
CA TRP A 124 -15.81 -16.90 2.50
C TRP A 124 -14.33 -17.11 2.84
N SER A 125 -14.04 -18.26 3.45
CA SER A 125 -12.71 -18.87 3.53
C SER A 125 -12.80 -20.37 3.24
N ARG A 126 -11.68 -21.08 3.32
CA ARG A 126 -11.62 -22.53 3.08
C ARG A 126 -12.61 -23.28 3.97
N ASP A 127 -13.45 -24.11 3.34
CA ASP A 127 -14.52 -24.89 4.00
C ASP A 127 -15.53 -24.06 4.82
N ASN A 128 -15.57 -22.73 4.62
CA ASN A 128 -16.44 -21.79 5.33
C ASN A 128 -17.07 -20.78 4.36
N LEU A 129 -17.58 -21.26 3.22
CA LEU A 129 -18.39 -20.43 2.34
C LEU A 129 -19.76 -20.18 2.97
N CYS A 130 -20.10 -18.91 3.21
CA CYS A 130 -21.45 -18.50 3.62
C CYS A 130 -22.19 -17.89 2.44
N TYR A 131 -21.75 -16.71 2.00
CA TYR A 131 -22.33 -15.95 0.91
C TYR A 131 -21.29 -15.01 0.30
N GLY A 132 -21.51 -14.57 -0.93
CA GLY A 132 -20.63 -13.58 -1.56
C GLY A 132 -21.16 -13.04 -2.88
N LEU A 133 -20.62 -11.89 -3.24
CA LEU A 133 -20.90 -11.15 -4.46
C LEU A 133 -19.59 -10.86 -5.18
N PHE A 134 -19.54 -11.20 -6.47
CA PHE A 134 -18.33 -11.25 -7.27
C PHE A 134 -18.53 -10.59 -8.62
N PHE A 135 -17.45 -10.02 -9.12
CA PHE A 135 -17.32 -9.45 -10.45
C PHE A 135 -16.40 -10.35 -11.27
N GLY A 136 -16.98 -11.03 -12.27
CA GLY A 136 -16.27 -11.92 -13.17
C GLY A 136 -15.60 -11.18 -14.32
N GLY A 137 -14.56 -11.80 -14.87
CA GLY A 137 -13.68 -11.20 -15.88
C GLY A 137 -14.32 -10.91 -17.23
N GLU A 138 -15.45 -11.56 -17.55
CA GLU A 138 -16.28 -11.21 -18.70
C GLU A 138 -17.35 -10.17 -18.34
N GLN A 139 -17.07 -9.35 -17.32
CA GLN A 139 -17.94 -8.29 -16.83
C GLN A 139 -19.28 -8.73 -16.23
N PHE A 140 -19.50 -10.03 -15.98
CA PHE A 140 -20.73 -10.47 -15.32
C PHE A 140 -20.63 -10.30 -13.80
N ILE A 141 -21.77 -10.05 -13.16
CA ILE A 141 -21.89 -10.07 -11.70
C ILE A 141 -22.49 -11.40 -11.29
N THR A 142 -21.98 -12.01 -10.24
CA THR A 142 -22.50 -13.27 -9.72
C THR A 142 -22.50 -13.30 -8.21
N ALA A 143 -23.48 -13.97 -7.64
CA ALA A 143 -23.59 -14.20 -6.22
C ALA A 143 -23.62 -15.69 -5.91
N ALA A 144 -23.15 -16.02 -4.72
CA ALA A 144 -23.26 -17.36 -4.15
C ALA A 144 -23.85 -17.32 -2.74
N VAL A 145 -24.59 -18.38 -2.42
CA VAL A 145 -24.85 -18.83 -1.05
C VAL A 145 -24.44 -20.28 -0.91
N SER A 146 -24.19 -20.70 0.32
CA SER A 146 -23.90 -22.08 0.67
C SER A 146 -24.73 -22.46 1.90
N HIS A 147 -25.15 -23.72 1.95
CA HIS A 147 -25.93 -24.27 3.07
C HIS A 147 -25.09 -25.19 3.97
N ASP A 148 -23.94 -25.66 3.47
CA ASP A 148 -23.09 -26.67 4.10
C ASP A 148 -21.65 -26.18 4.34
N GLY A 149 -21.36 -24.91 4.07
CA GLY A 149 -20.03 -24.31 4.18
C GLY A 149 -19.09 -24.62 3.01
N LYS A 150 -19.51 -25.47 2.06
CA LYS A 150 -18.61 -26.03 1.04
C LYS A 150 -19.13 -25.86 -0.38
N THR A 151 -20.42 -26.06 -0.58
CA THR A 151 -21.05 -26.13 -1.89
C THR A 151 -21.73 -24.81 -2.23
N ALA A 152 -21.15 -24.08 -3.17
CA ALA A 152 -21.72 -22.85 -3.67
C ALA A 152 -22.96 -23.08 -4.54
N ARG A 153 -23.98 -22.25 -4.33
CA ARG A 153 -25.17 -22.11 -5.18
C ARG A 153 -25.13 -20.75 -5.86
N TRP A 154 -24.76 -20.75 -7.13
CA TRP A 154 -24.50 -19.54 -7.91
C TRP A 154 -25.72 -19.00 -8.62
N ALA A 155 -25.87 -17.68 -8.66
CA ALA A 155 -26.73 -16.95 -9.59
C ALA A 155 -25.93 -15.86 -10.30
N THR A 156 -26.31 -15.51 -11.53
CA THR A 156 -25.59 -14.54 -12.36
C THR A 156 -26.57 -13.45 -12.79
N ALA A 157 -26.12 -12.20 -12.74
CA ALA A 157 -26.87 -11.05 -13.21
C ALA A 157 -27.07 -11.11 -14.72
N ARG A 158 -28.09 -10.41 -15.22
CA ARG A 158 -28.45 -10.43 -16.64
C ARG A 158 -27.60 -9.48 -17.48
N GLU A 159 -27.17 -8.36 -16.91
CA GLU A 159 -26.40 -7.34 -17.62
C GLU A 159 -24.91 -7.46 -17.28
N PHE A 160 -24.07 -6.99 -18.20
CA PHE A 160 -22.65 -6.82 -17.95
C PHE A 160 -22.42 -5.53 -17.16
N ALA A 161 -21.39 -5.50 -16.33
CA ALA A 161 -20.92 -4.32 -15.65
C ALA A 161 -19.92 -3.55 -16.52
N HIS A 162 -20.12 -2.25 -16.63
CA HIS A 162 -19.25 -1.32 -17.35
C HIS A 162 -18.01 -0.90 -16.55
N ILE A 163 -16.85 -0.96 -17.20
CA ILE A 163 -15.60 -0.42 -16.66
C ILE A 163 -15.66 1.11 -16.61
N GLY A 164 -15.16 1.71 -15.53
CA GLY A 164 -15.08 3.16 -15.32
C GLY A 164 -16.42 3.84 -14.95
N GLY A 165 -17.45 3.05 -14.63
CA GLY A 165 -18.79 3.54 -14.34
C GLY A 165 -19.34 3.06 -13.01
N TRP A 166 -19.96 3.95 -12.23
CA TRP A 166 -20.66 3.59 -11.00
C TRP A 166 -21.92 2.77 -11.29
N GLN A 167 -22.10 1.70 -10.52
CA GLN A 167 -23.24 0.81 -10.63
C GLN A 167 -23.61 0.29 -9.27
N PHE A 168 -24.89 0.05 -9.09
CA PHE A 168 -25.44 -0.54 -7.90
C PHE A 168 -25.78 -2.00 -8.16
N VAL A 169 -25.48 -2.85 -7.20
CA VAL A 169 -25.90 -4.25 -7.20
C VAL A 169 -26.48 -4.62 -5.85
N ALA A 170 -27.57 -5.39 -5.88
CA ALA A 170 -28.12 -6.04 -4.70
C ALA A 170 -28.32 -7.54 -4.97
N PHE A 171 -27.83 -8.36 -4.05
CA PHE A 171 -28.05 -9.79 -3.98
C PHE A 171 -29.04 -10.07 -2.85
N THR A 172 -30.22 -10.58 -3.19
CA THR A 172 -31.22 -11.03 -2.21
C THR A 172 -31.34 -12.55 -2.20
N TYR A 173 -31.60 -13.12 -1.03
CA TYR A 173 -31.88 -14.55 -0.86
C TYR A 173 -33.07 -14.76 0.06
N ALA A 174 -34.06 -15.52 -0.41
CA ALA A 174 -35.22 -15.94 0.37
C ALA A 174 -35.07 -17.40 0.79
N VAL A 175 -34.98 -17.66 2.10
CA VAL A 175 -34.63 -18.96 2.69
C VAL A 175 -35.71 -20.01 2.43
N GLU A 176 -36.98 -19.64 2.58
CA GLU A 176 -38.10 -20.59 2.46
C GLU A 176 -38.33 -21.07 1.02
N THR A 177 -38.12 -20.19 0.05
CA THR A 177 -38.32 -20.49 -1.38
C THR A 177 -37.04 -20.94 -2.08
N GLY A 178 -35.87 -20.63 -1.49
CA GLY A 178 -34.57 -20.82 -2.14
C GLY A 178 -34.36 -19.89 -3.33
N GLU A 179 -35.04 -18.73 -3.36
CA GLU A 179 -34.89 -17.77 -4.45
C GLU A 179 -33.68 -16.86 -4.22
N ILE A 180 -32.73 -16.90 -5.15
CA ILE A 180 -31.66 -15.91 -5.27
C ILE A 180 -32.07 -14.90 -6.33
N CYS A 181 -32.03 -13.59 -6.02
CA CYS A 181 -32.22 -12.53 -7.00
C CYS A 181 -31.03 -11.57 -7.01
N LEU A 182 -30.54 -11.25 -8.22
CA LEU A 182 -29.56 -10.20 -8.45
C LEU A 182 -30.23 -9.03 -9.14
N PHE A 183 -30.15 -7.86 -8.53
CA PHE A 183 -30.58 -6.60 -9.09
C PHE A 183 -29.36 -5.76 -9.46
N GLN A 184 -29.40 -5.12 -10.63
CA GLN A 184 -28.33 -4.27 -11.12
C GLN A 184 -28.89 -2.96 -11.68
N ARG A 185 -28.31 -1.84 -11.28
CA ARG A 185 -28.61 -0.50 -11.79
C ARG A 185 -27.31 0.17 -12.21
N LEU A 186 -27.33 0.86 -13.35
CA LEU A 186 -26.26 1.75 -13.74
C LEU A 186 -26.48 3.14 -13.14
N GLY A 187 -25.41 3.76 -12.64
CA GLY A 187 -25.44 5.11 -12.10
C GLY A 187 -25.74 6.17 -13.16
N ASP A 188 -26.26 7.31 -12.73
CA ASP A 188 -26.77 8.34 -13.63
C ASP A 188 -25.66 9.10 -14.38
N THR A 189 -24.43 9.06 -13.86
CA THR A 189 -23.23 9.68 -14.45
C THR A 189 -22.49 8.76 -15.42
N THR A 190 -22.96 7.52 -15.62
CA THR A 190 -22.30 6.56 -16.49
C THR A 190 -22.58 6.88 -17.95
N GLY A 191 -21.57 7.31 -18.71
CA GLY A 191 -21.69 7.58 -20.16
C GLY A 191 -22.08 6.37 -21.03
N ALA A 192 -22.24 5.20 -20.43
CA ALA A 192 -22.55 3.92 -21.08
C ALA A 192 -24.05 3.65 -21.30
N VAL A 193 -24.94 4.63 -21.08
CA VAL A 193 -26.40 4.48 -21.23
C VAL A 193 -26.80 3.91 -22.60
N GLU A 194 -26.00 4.15 -23.66
CA GLU A 194 -26.27 3.70 -25.03
C GLU A 194 -26.04 2.19 -25.29
N THR A 195 -25.46 1.45 -24.34
CA THR A 195 -25.09 0.02 -24.54
C THR A 195 -25.95 -0.98 -23.75
N ARG A 196 -27.04 -0.51 -23.13
CA ARG A 196 -27.92 -1.36 -22.31
C ARG A 196 -28.75 -2.32 -23.16
N SER A 197 -28.95 -3.55 -22.67
CA SER A 197 -29.89 -4.49 -23.28
C SER A 197 -31.36 -4.21 -22.88
N SER A 198 -31.58 -3.39 -21.85
CA SER A 198 -32.88 -3.02 -21.29
C SER A 198 -33.03 -1.51 -21.07
N HIS A 199 -34.25 -0.98 -21.27
CA HIS A 199 -34.63 0.39 -20.90
C HIS A 199 -35.04 0.51 -19.42
N ASP A 200 -35.18 -0.62 -18.72
CA ASP A 200 -35.49 -0.65 -17.29
C ASP A 200 -34.30 -0.09 -16.49
N PRO A 201 -34.52 0.88 -15.59
CA PRO A 201 -33.44 1.49 -14.83
C PRO A 201 -32.82 0.55 -13.79
N ILE A 202 -33.49 -0.56 -13.43
CA ILE A 202 -32.95 -1.62 -12.58
C ILE A 202 -33.29 -2.99 -13.15
N VAL A 203 -32.30 -3.75 -13.59
CA VAL A 203 -32.51 -5.09 -14.17
C VAL A 203 -32.39 -6.15 -13.08
N SER A 204 -33.24 -7.16 -13.11
CA SER A 204 -33.22 -8.27 -12.16
C SER A 204 -33.06 -9.63 -12.85
N ALA A 205 -32.32 -10.54 -12.21
CA ALA A 205 -32.19 -11.94 -12.60
C ALA A 205 -32.40 -12.85 -11.38
N GLY A 206 -33.37 -13.75 -11.47
CA GLY A 206 -33.70 -14.71 -10.40
C GLY A 206 -33.23 -16.12 -10.74
N LYS A 207 -32.86 -16.90 -9.72
CA LYS A 207 -32.60 -18.34 -9.82
C LYS A 207 -33.07 -19.06 -8.57
N SER A 208 -33.85 -20.11 -8.75
CA SER A 208 -34.24 -21.00 -7.66
C SER A 208 -33.14 -22.04 -7.39
N VAL A 209 -32.81 -22.20 -6.11
CA VAL A 209 -31.92 -23.23 -5.56
C VAL A 209 -32.70 -24.00 -4.48
N PRO A 210 -32.21 -25.15 -3.98
CA PRO A 210 -32.87 -25.81 -2.86
C PRO A 210 -33.06 -24.82 -1.69
N PRO A 211 -34.24 -24.77 -1.06
CA PRO A 211 -34.45 -23.89 0.09
C PRO A 211 -33.64 -24.36 1.29
N GLY A 212 -33.26 -23.42 2.15
CA GLY A 212 -32.46 -23.72 3.33
C GLY A 212 -31.73 -22.49 3.90
N PRO A 213 -31.40 -22.52 5.20
CA PRO A 213 -30.65 -21.44 5.82
C PRO A 213 -29.24 -21.37 5.23
N VAL A 214 -28.69 -20.15 5.17
CA VAL A 214 -27.28 -19.96 4.82
C VAL A 214 -26.42 -20.58 5.90
N PHE A 215 -25.30 -21.19 5.51
CA PHE A 215 -24.31 -21.71 6.44
C PHE A 215 -23.77 -20.59 7.32
N HIS A 216 -23.80 -20.82 8.64
CA HIS A 216 -23.19 -19.91 9.61
C HIS A 216 -21.73 -20.27 9.77
N GLY A 217 -20.85 -19.37 9.36
CA GLY A 217 -19.41 -19.59 9.30
C GLY A 217 -18.62 -18.53 10.06
N GLU A 218 -17.36 -18.87 10.35
CA GLU A 218 -16.47 -18.03 11.15
C GLU A 218 -15.58 -17.10 10.31
N SER A 219 -15.76 -17.10 8.99
CA SER A 219 -14.96 -16.22 8.09
C SER A 219 -15.29 -14.75 8.32
N PRO A 220 -14.31 -13.83 8.20
CA PRO A 220 -14.63 -12.40 8.10
C PRO A 220 -15.45 -12.11 6.84
N ILE A 221 -16.11 -10.95 6.80
CA ILE A 221 -16.56 -10.38 5.51
C ILE A 221 -15.39 -9.60 4.94
N LEU A 222 -14.98 -9.95 3.72
CA LEU A 222 -13.97 -9.21 2.99
C LEU A 222 -14.63 -8.39 1.89
N LEU A 223 -14.32 -7.09 1.82
CA LEU A 223 -14.65 -6.24 0.68
C LEU A 223 -13.41 -6.10 -0.20
N GLY A 224 -13.55 -6.42 -1.48
CA GLY A 224 -12.47 -6.27 -2.45
C GLY A 224 -11.49 -7.45 -2.55
N ALA A 225 -11.63 -8.53 -1.77
CA ALA A 225 -10.79 -9.72 -1.87
C ALA A 225 -11.46 -10.99 -1.29
N CYS A 226 -10.85 -12.15 -1.46
CA CYS A 226 -11.16 -13.38 -0.71
C CYS A 226 -9.89 -13.98 -0.13
N GLU A 227 -10.01 -14.74 0.96
CA GLU A 227 -8.90 -15.54 1.48
C GLU A 227 -8.51 -16.63 0.46
N ASP A 228 -7.22 -16.82 0.25
CA ASP A 228 -6.69 -17.90 -0.57
C ASP A 228 -6.76 -19.22 0.21
N ALA A 229 -7.61 -20.13 -0.27
CA ALA A 229 -7.82 -21.43 0.37
C ALA A 229 -6.56 -22.33 0.34
N ASP A 230 -5.66 -22.11 -0.61
CA ASP A 230 -4.44 -22.89 -0.77
C ASP A 230 -3.24 -22.26 -0.05
N HIS A 231 -3.30 -20.96 0.27
CA HIS A 231 -2.23 -20.21 0.94
C HIS A 231 -2.78 -19.41 2.14
N PRO A 232 -2.83 -20.03 3.34
CA PRO A 232 -3.34 -19.37 4.54
C PRO A 232 -2.64 -18.03 4.82
N GLY A 233 -3.44 -17.00 5.09
CA GLY A 233 -2.96 -15.63 5.32
C GLY A 233 -2.68 -14.82 4.04
N MET A 234 -2.83 -15.40 2.85
CA MET A 234 -2.82 -14.70 1.58
C MET A 234 -4.24 -14.44 1.08
N HIS A 235 -4.39 -13.42 0.25
CA HIS A 235 -5.65 -13.04 -0.36
C HIS A 235 -5.55 -13.05 -1.89
N TRP A 236 -6.67 -13.39 -2.53
CA TRP A 236 -6.79 -13.49 -3.97
C TRP A 236 -8.09 -12.86 -4.46
N ALA A 237 -8.32 -12.91 -5.77
CA ALA A 237 -9.47 -12.31 -6.43
C ALA A 237 -9.67 -10.82 -6.06
N HIS A 238 -8.57 -10.08 -5.95
CA HIS A 238 -8.58 -8.67 -5.60
C HIS A 238 -9.37 -7.85 -6.62
N PHE A 239 -10.27 -7.01 -6.13
CA PHE A 239 -11.00 -6.03 -6.91
C PHE A 239 -10.11 -4.81 -7.15
N THR A 240 -10.14 -4.30 -8.38
CA THR A 240 -9.48 -3.04 -8.72
C THR A 240 -10.53 -2.08 -9.25
N GLY A 241 -10.78 -1.04 -8.47
CA GLY A 241 -11.91 -0.13 -8.64
C GLY A 241 -12.41 0.40 -7.30
N LYS A 242 -13.52 1.15 -7.34
CA LYS A 242 -14.13 1.72 -6.13
C LYS A 242 -15.31 0.90 -5.64
N ILE A 243 -15.46 0.78 -4.32
CA ILE A 243 -16.70 0.32 -3.66
C ILE A 243 -17.20 1.46 -2.78
N GLY A 244 -18.52 1.68 -2.81
CA GLY A 244 -19.22 2.62 -1.95
C GLY A 244 -20.42 1.94 -1.30
N HIS A 245 -20.81 2.42 -0.12
CA HIS A 245 -22.10 2.07 0.48
C HIS A 245 -22.42 0.57 0.64
N PRO A 246 -21.50 -0.27 1.13
CA PRO A 246 -21.81 -1.67 1.39
C PRO A 246 -22.78 -1.80 2.57
N VAL A 247 -23.83 -2.60 2.39
CA VAL A 247 -24.86 -2.87 3.40
C VAL A 247 -25.28 -4.35 3.39
N LEU A 248 -25.58 -4.88 4.57
CA LEU A 248 -26.15 -6.21 4.79
C LEU A 248 -27.44 -6.07 5.60
N ILE A 249 -28.55 -6.60 5.07
CA ILE A 249 -29.90 -6.45 5.61
C ILE A 249 -30.49 -7.84 5.85
N ASP A 250 -31.25 -8.01 6.94
CA ASP A 250 -31.85 -9.28 7.40
C ASP A 250 -33.18 -9.65 6.70
N ARG A 251 -33.35 -9.17 5.47
CA ARG A 251 -34.56 -9.38 4.68
C ARG A 251 -34.24 -9.46 3.19
N ALA A 252 -34.99 -10.27 2.45
CA ALA A 252 -34.96 -10.27 1.00
C ALA A 252 -35.77 -9.07 0.48
N LEU A 253 -35.07 -8.05 0.00
CA LEU A 253 -35.72 -6.82 -0.48
C LEU A 253 -36.49 -7.05 -1.78
N THR A 254 -37.64 -6.39 -1.90
CA THR A 254 -38.40 -6.32 -3.15
C THR A 254 -37.74 -5.38 -4.15
N ARG A 255 -38.09 -5.49 -5.44
CA ARG A 255 -37.57 -4.60 -6.49
C ARG A 255 -37.69 -3.11 -6.15
N ASN A 256 -38.82 -2.69 -5.58
CA ASN A 256 -39.06 -1.29 -5.23
C ASN A 256 -38.18 -0.84 -4.06
N GLU A 257 -38.00 -1.68 -3.05
CA GLU A 257 -37.09 -1.39 -1.93
C GLU A 257 -35.64 -1.34 -2.39
N VAL A 258 -35.22 -2.24 -3.28
CA VAL A 258 -33.89 -2.21 -3.90
C VAL A 258 -33.69 -0.95 -4.73
N TRP A 259 -34.71 -0.52 -5.49
CA TRP A 259 -34.67 0.74 -6.21
C TRP A 259 -34.45 1.93 -5.26
N SER A 260 -35.23 2.04 -4.19
CA SER A 260 -35.08 3.10 -3.18
C SER A 260 -33.70 3.05 -2.51
N LEU A 261 -33.21 1.86 -2.16
CA LEU A 261 -31.85 1.67 -1.62
C LEU A 261 -30.79 2.16 -2.60
N SER A 262 -30.96 1.89 -3.89
CA SER A 262 -30.03 2.37 -4.92
C SER A 262 -30.01 3.89 -5.04
N GLN A 263 -31.07 4.61 -4.65
CA GLN A 263 -31.06 6.08 -4.64
C GLN A 263 -30.47 6.64 -3.34
N TRP A 264 -30.20 5.78 -2.35
CA TRP A 264 -29.75 6.16 -1.01
C TRP A 264 -30.75 7.05 -0.24
N ASP A 265 -32.03 7.07 -0.67
CA ASP A 265 -33.04 8.01 -0.16
C ASP A 265 -33.79 7.52 1.09
N THR A 266 -33.62 6.25 1.52
CA THR A 266 -34.51 5.64 2.53
C THR A 266 -33.88 4.53 3.38
N LEU A 267 -32.60 4.63 3.73
CA LEU A 267 -31.92 3.60 4.56
C LEU A 267 -32.68 3.27 5.85
N ASP A 268 -33.08 4.29 6.61
CA ASP A 268 -33.80 4.13 7.88
C ASP A 268 -35.16 3.44 7.73
N ALA A 269 -35.78 3.52 6.54
CA ALA A 269 -37.07 2.93 6.26
C ALA A 269 -36.99 1.44 5.90
N LEU A 270 -35.79 0.89 5.66
CA LEU A 270 -35.59 -0.50 5.26
C LEU A 270 -35.56 -1.48 6.45
N GLY A 271 -35.53 -0.95 7.69
CA GLY A 271 -35.48 -1.74 8.92
C GLY A 271 -34.06 -1.88 9.49
N PRO A 272 -33.87 -2.72 10.53
CA PRO A 272 -32.55 -2.95 11.10
C PRO A 272 -31.60 -3.57 10.06
N MET A 273 -30.36 -3.11 10.05
CA MET A 273 -29.30 -3.66 9.20
C MET A 273 -28.42 -4.57 10.03
N LEU A 274 -27.92 -5.64 9.44
CA LEU A 274 -26.89 -6.50 10.04
C LEU A 274 -25.50 -5.84 9.96
N GLY A 275 -25.29 -5.00 8.96
CA GLY A 275 -24.10 -4.16 8.81
C GLY A 275 -24.33 -3.04 7.80
N SER A 276 -23.80 -1.86 8.08
CA SER A 276 -23.83 -0.71 7.17
C SER A 276 -22.54 0.07 7.34
N TRP A 277 -21.63 0.02 6.37
CA TRP A 277 -20.31 0.61 6.56
C TRP A 277 -20.21 1.97 5.87
N ASP A 278 -20.09 3.02 6.68
CA ASP A 278 -19.83 4.38 6.18
C ASP A 278 -18.33 4.52 5.90
N LEU A 279 -18.00 4.59 4.61
CA LEU A 279 -16.61 4.66 4.16
C LEU A 279 -16.04 6.09 4.21
N SER A 280 -16.86 7.11 4.47
CA SER A 280 -16.46 8.52 4.64
C SER A 280 -15.98 8.85 6.06
N GLU A 281 -16.30 7.98 7.02
CA GLU A 281 -15.89 8.14 8.42
C GLU A 281 -14.44 7.68 8.65
N GLU A 282 -13.75 8.40 9.55
CA GLU A 282 -12.38 8.09 10.00
C GLU A 282 -11.35 7.85 8.87
N VAL A 283 -11.48 8.54 7.73
CA VAL A 283 -10.66 8.32 6.50
C VAL A 283 -9.15 8.51 6.67
N CYS A 284 -8.71 9.20 7.73
CA CYS A 284 -7.29 9.35 8.05
C CYS A 284 -6.65 8.08 8.63
N GLY A 285 -7.44 7.08 9.02
CA GLY A 285 -6.98 5.81 9.56
C GLY A 285 -7.42 4.62 8.73
N SER A 286 -7.17 3.41 9.24
CA SER A 286 -7.58 2.15 8.60
C SER A 286 -8.97 1.68 9.04
N ARG A 287 -9.58 2.27 10.07
CA ARG A 287 -10.89 1.82 10.57
C ARG A 287 -12.02 2.19 9.61
N VAL A 288 -12.92 1.24 9.38
CA VAL A 288 -14.14 1.39 8.58
C VAL A 288 -15.33 1.28 9.54
N VAL A 289 -16.13 2.33 9.63
CA VAL A 289 -17.15 2.45 10.69
C VAL A 289 -18.45 1.78 10.26
N ASP A 290 -18.91 0.79 11.03
CA ASP A 290 -20.29 0.30 10.96
C ASP A 290 -21.23 1.27 11.68
N VAL A 291 -22.24 1.76 10.95
CA VAL A 291 -23.29 2.67 11.43
C VAL A 291 -24.63 1.95 11.64
N SER A 292 -24.68 0.62 11.48
CA SER A 292 -25.91 -0.17 11.73
C SER A 292 -26.31 -0.25 13.20
N GLY A 293 -25.37 0.03 14.12
CA GLY A 293 -25.55 -0.13 15.55
C GLY A 293 -25.08 -1.49 16.10
N ASN A 294 -24.56 -2.39 15.25
CA ASN A 294 -24.03 -3.69 15.68
C ASN A 294 -22.53 -3.68 15.99
N GLU A 295 -21.85 -2.55 15.83
CA GLU A 295 -20.42 -2.38 16.07
C GLU A 295 -19.53 -3.32 15.22
N ASN A 296 -20.02 -3.75 14.05
CA ASN A 296 -19.31 -4.61 13.10
C ASN A 296 -18.27 -3.83 12.29
N HIS A 297 -17.42 -3.06 12.96
CA HIS A 297 -16.43 -2.20 12.32
C HIS A 297 -15.38 -3.01 11.54
N GLY A 298 -15.01 -2.51 10.37
CA GLY A 298 -13.96 -3.10 9.54
C GLY A 298 -12.60 -2.41 9.69
N LYS A 299 -11.62 -2.97 8.99
CA LYS A 299 -10.27 -2.44 8.84
C LYS A 299 -9.82 -2.54 7.39
N ALA A 300 -9.41 -1.42 6.81
CA ALA A 300 -8.74 -1.35 5.52
C ALA A 300 -7.31 -1.90 5.66
N ILE A 301 -6.98 -2.88 4.82
CA ILE A 301 -5.69 -3.57 4.77
C ILE A 301 -4.95 -3.17 3.49
N ASN A 302 -3.63 -3.01 3.60
CA ASN A 302 -2.75 -2.56 2.53
C ASN A 302 -3.08 -1.14 2.00
N ALA A 303 -3.57 -0.27 2.87
CA ALA A 303 -3.78 1.16 2.61
C ALA A 303 -4.47 1.51 1.26
N PRO A 304 -5.70 1.02 0.99
CA PRO A 304 -6.45 1.46 -0.19
C PRO A 304 -6.70 2.97 -0.16
N GLY A 305 -6.93 3.56 -1.34
CA GLY A 305 -7.27 4.99 -1.47
C GLY A 305 -8.57 5.32 -0.75
N ARG A 306 -8.51 6.14 0.31
CA ARG A 306 -9.68 6.63 1.07
C ARG A 306 -9.99 8.09 0.73
N ALA A 307 -11.18 8.55 1.13
CA ALA A 307 -11.68 9.88 0.82
C ALA A 307 -11.67 10.15 -0.70
N VAL A 308 -12.13 9.18 -1.48
CA VAL A 308 -12.28 9.27 -2.93
C VAL A 308 -13.74 9.46 -3.30
N THR A 309 -13.98 10.08 -4.46
CA THR A 309 -15.34 10.38 -4.94
C THR A 309 -16.21 9.12 -4.98
N GLY A 310 -17.40 9.24 -4.39
CA GLY A 310 -18.43 8.22 -4.33
C GLY A 310 -19.40 8.22 -5.50
N PRO A 311 -20.45 7.38 -5.47
CA PRO A 311 -21.43 7.24 -6.54
C PRO A 311 -22.31 8.48 -6.75
N PHE A 312 -22.49 9.30 -5.71
CA PHE A 312 -23.34 10.50 -5.72
C PHE A 312 -22.55 11.81 -5.76
N TRP A 313 -21.24 11.76 -6.04
CA TRP A 313 -20.42 12.96 -6.13
C TRP A 313 -20.95 13.93 -7.20
N SER A 314 -21.26 15.15 -6.78
CA SER A 314 -22.04 16.11 -7.59
C SER A 314 -21.20 16.96 -8.55
N GLY A 315 -19.87 16.82 -8.50
CA GLY A 315 -18.95 17.60 -9.31
C GLY A 315 -18.31 18.76 -8.55
N MET A 316 -17.79 19.73 -9.29
CA MET A 316 -17.32 20.98 -8.71
C MET A 316 -18.52 21.82 -8.24
N PRO A 317 -18.43 22.50 -7.07
CA PRO A 317 -17.21 22.96 -6.42
C PRO A 317 -16.73 22.12 -5.22
N SER A 318 -17.22 20.89 -5.01
CA SER A 318 -16.78 19.98 -3.92
C SER A 318 -15.30 19.62 -4.07
N ARG A 319 -14.39 20.51 -3.65
CA ARG A 319 -12.93 20.43 -3.89
C ARG A 319 -12.19 19.57 -2.89
N LEU A 320 -12.71 19.47 -1.66
CA LEU A 320 -12.07 18.76 -0.56
C LEU A 320 -13.09 17.82 0.08
N TYR A 321 -12.65 16.60 0.39
CA TYR A 321 -13.47 15.62 1.11
C TYR A 321 -13.93 16.14 2.48
N THR A 322 -13.22 17.10 3.07
CA THR A 322 -13.59 17.71 4.36
C THR A 322 -14.80 18.62 4.28
N ASP A 323 -15.12 19.13 3.09
CA ASP A 323 -16.23 20.07 2.89
C ASP A 323 -17.56 19.31 2.65
N CYS A 324 -17.48 18.15 1.98
CA CYS A 324 -18.63 17.29 1.63
C CYS A 324 -18.25 15.80 1.80
N PRO A 325 -17.99 15.31 3.03
CA PRO A 325 -17.54 13.93 3.27
C PRO A 325 -18.50 12.88 2.70
N GLU A 326 -19.79 13.16 2.71
CA GLU A 326 -20.86 12.34 2.16
C GLU A 326 -20.75 12.12 0.65
N GLU A 327 -19.98 12.93 -0.09
CA GLU A 327 -19.70 12.72 -1.52
C GLU A 327 -18.38 11.99 -1.77
N TYR A 328 -17.56 11.81 -0.73
CA TYR A 328 -16.24 11.15 -0.76
C TYR A 328 -16.25 9.85 0.06
N ASN A 329 -17.32 9.09 -0.12
CA ASN A 329 -17.72 7.95 0.68
C ASN A 329 -17.43 6.59 0.00
N ALA A 330 -16.36 6.54 -0.79
CA ALA A 330 -15.88 5.32 -1.42
C ALA A 330 -14.44 5.01 -0.99
N ILE A 331 -14.07 3.75 -1.16
CA ILE A 331 -12.68 3.29 -1.06
C ILE A 331 -12.26 2.77 -2.44
N TYR A 332 -11.06 3.15 -2.88
CA TYR A 332 -10.43 2.72 -4.13
C TYR A 332 -9.43 1.60 -3.83
N PHE A 333 -9.76 0.40 -4.27
CA PHE A 333 -8.97 -0.82 -4.10
C PHE A 333 -8.11 -1.08 -5.33
N HIS A 334 -6.92 -1.64 -5.12
CA HIS A 334 -6.03 -2.13 -6.18
C HIS A 334 -5.42 -3.47 -5.80
N ALA A 335 -5.23 -4.34 -6.78
CA ALA A 335 -4.66 -5.68 -6.61
C ALA A 335 -3.12 -5.70 -6.45
N ASP A 336 -2.49 -4.53 -6.39
CA ASP A 336 -1.04 -4.32 -6.26
C ASP A 336 -0.69 -3.31 -5.16
N ASP A 337 -1.68 -2.88 -4.37
CA ASP A 337 -1.45 -2.10 -3.14
C ASP A 337 -0.65 -2.92 -2.12
N LEU A 338 0.24 -2.25 -1.38
CA LEU A 338 1.00 -2.86 -0.29
C LEU A 338 1.36 -1.82 0.77
N GLU A 339 0.91 -2.03 2.00
CA GLU A 339 1.30 -1.21 3.16
C GLU A 339 2.45 -1.85 3.93
N ASN A 340 2.43 -3.19 4.07
CA ASN A 340 3.43 -3.89 4.86
C ASN A 340 3.52 -5.33 4.34
N ALA A 341 4.73 -5.77 3.98
CA ALA A 341 4.96 -7.14 3.51
C ALA A 341 4.81 -8.19 4.63
N ARG A 342 4.83 -7.76 5.90
CA ARG A 342 4.67 -8.60 7.10
C ARG A 342 5.67 -9.74 7.20
N TRP A 343 6.85 -9.56 6.61
CA TRP A 343 7.93 -10.53 6.67
C TRP A 343 8.48 -10.69 8.09
N LEU A 344 8.93 -11.92 8.38
CA LEU A 344 9.63 -12.26 9.60
C LEU A 344 11.04 -11.66 9.56
N SER A 345 11.47 -11.16 10.73
CA SER A 345 12.83 -10.64 10.91
C SER A 345 13.84 -11.75 10.65
N SER A 346 14.83 -11.46 9.79
CA SER A 346 15.94 -12.37 9.49
C SER A 346 17.08 -12.17 10.48
N PHE A 347 17.34 -10.93 10.89
CA PHE A 347 18.28 -10.58 11.94
C PHE A 347 17.99 -9.17 12.48
N GLU A 348 18.52 -8.89 13.66
CA GLU A 348 18.45 -7.57 14.30
C GLU A 348 19.85 -7.07 14.60
N VAL A 349 20.01 -5.76 14.68
CA VAL A 349 21.27 -5.13 15.07
C VAL A 349 21.02 -4.00 16.07
N GLU A 350 21.78 -4.02 17.16
CA GLU A 350 21.90 -2.90 18.09
C GLU A 350 23.00 -1.96 17.59
N VAL A 351 22.67 -0.69 17.39
CA VAL A 351 23.64 0.31 16.94
C VAL A 351 24.50 0.72 18.14
N PRO A 352 25.83 0.50 18.14
CA PRO A 352 26.65 0.84 19.30
C PRO A 352 26.60 2.34 19.63
N GLU A 353 26.63 2.70 20.92
CA GLU A 353 26.54 4.08 21.43
C GLU A 353 27.57 5.05 20.83
N GLU A 354 28.78 4.58 20.54
CA GLU A 354 29.88 5.39 19.99
C GLU A 354 29.85 5.48 18.45
N THR A 355 28.75 5.04 17.81
CA THR A 355 28.64 5.02 16.36
C THR A 355 28.57 6.44 15.80
N ARG A 356 29.52 6.77 14.93
CA ARG A 356 29.50 8.02 14.16
C ARG A 356 28.23 8.09 13.31
N SER A 357 27.55 9.24 13.31
CA SER A 357 26.42 9.49 12.43
C SER A 357 26.83 9.34 10.95
N GLY A 358 25.96 8.78 10.12
CA GLY A 358 26.31 8.43 8.75
C GLY A 358 25.23 7.65 8.00
N ILE A 359 25.50 7.39 6.72
CA ILE A 359 24.71 6.44 5.93
C ILE A 359 25.39 5.08 6.04
N TYR A 360 24.63 4.09 6.47
CA TYR A 360 25.05 2.70 6.64
C TYR A 360 24.22 1.79 5.76
N SER A 361 24.65 0.53 5.62
CA SER A 361 23.87 -0.49 4.93
C SER A 361 24.14 -1.87 5.51
N ALA A 362 23.08 -2.64 5.65
CA ALA A 362 23.19 -4.09 5.72
C ALA A 362 23.37 -4.62 4.30
N VAL A 363 24.48 -5.32 4.07
CA VAL A 363 24.80 -5.94 2.78
C VAL A 363 24.67 -7.45 2.94
N VAL A 364 23.82 -8.05 2.13
CA VAL A 364 23.59 -9.49 2.07
C VAL A 364 24.06 -10.00 0.72
N ASP A 365 24.93 -11.00 0.69
CA ASP A 365 25.57 -11.50 -0.53
C ASP A 365 25.54 -13.03 -0.55
N ASN A 366 24.91 -13.63 -1.56
CA ASN A 366 24.88 -15.09 -1.74
C ASN A 366 25.80 -15.57 -2.89
N HIS A 367 26.77 -14.75 -3.27
CA HIS A 367 27.71 -14.87 -4.39
C HIS A 367 27.09 -14.73 -5.80
N SER A 368 25.83 -15.11 -5.97
CA SER A 368 25.08 -14.87 -7.20
C SER A 368 24.43 -13.48 -7.22
N ASP A 369 23.95 -13.02 -6.08
CA ASP A 369 23.20 -11.78 -5.91
C ASP A 369 23.65 -11.05 -4.65
N ARG A 370 23.51 -9.72 -4.69
CA ARG A 370 23.85 -8.83 -3.59
C ARG A 370 22.74 -7.82 -3.35
N LEU A 371 22.24 -7.80 -2.12
CA LEU A 371 21.23 -6.87 -1.65
C LEU A 371 21.87 -5.84 -0.71
N PHE A 372 21.49 -4.58 -0.88
CA PHE A 372 21.85 -3.48 0.00
C PHE A 372 20.59 -2.91 0.63
N ILE A 373 20.55 -2.87 1.96
CA ILE A 373 19.47 -2.24 2.72
C ILE A 373 20.08 -1.08 3.49
N PRO A 374 20.10 0.14 2.92
CA PRO A 374 20.65 1.30 3.58
C PRO A 374 19.75 1.83 4.70
N PHE A 375 20.38 2.42 5.70
CA PHE A 375 19.75 3.15 6.79
C PHE A 375 20.66 4.30 7.24
N VAL A 376 20.09 5.27 7.95
CA VAL A 376 20.79 6.44 8.47
C VAL A 376 20.95 6.28 9.98
N VAL A 377 22.19 6.29 10.46
CA VAL A 377 22.46 6.49 11.88
C VAL A 377 22.48 7.99 12.11
N SER A 378 21.42 8.51 12.72
CA SER A 378 21.26 9.93 13.03
C SER A 378 22.08 10.32 14.25
N ALA A 379 22.63 11.52 14.25
CA ALA A 379 23.23 12.09 15.45
C ALA A 379 22.20 12.25 16.58
N SER A 380 22.47 11.62 17.73
CA SER A 380 21.68 11.77 18.96
C SER A 380 21.98 13.10 19.65
N LYS A 381 23.25 13.53 19.64
CA LYS A 381 23.72 14.82 20.15
C LYS A 381 24.58 15.52 19.09
N PRO A 382 24.24 16.76 18.69
CA PRO A 382 25.06 17.50 17.74
C PRO A 382 26.47 17.73 18.28
N VAL A 383 27.50 17.26 17.59
CA VAL A 383 28.91 17.47 17.98
C VAL A 383 29.54 18.57 17.11
N PRO A 384 29.63 18.41 15.77
CA PRO A 384 30.02 19.48 14.87
C PRO A 384 28.90 20.50 14.65
N ARG A 385 29.27 21.70 14.18
CA ARG A 385 28.31 22.77 13.84
C ARG A 385 27.71 22.63 12.44
N LEU A 386 28.08 21.60 11.67
CA LEU A 386 27.60 21.31 10.33
C LEU A 386 26.73 20.04 10.35
N GLY A 387 25.51 20.16 9.86
CA GLY A 387 24.60 19.04 9.67
C GLY A 387 24.43 18.68 8.20
N PHE A 388 24.23 17.41 7.91
CA PHE A 388 23.87 16.90 6.59
C PHE A 388 22.50 16.22 6.65
N LEU A 389 21.53 16.82 5.96
CA LEU A 389 20.17 16.31 5.86
C LEU A 389 20.05 15.33 4.69
N VAL A 390 19.90 14.05 5.01
CA VAL A 390 19.69 12.98 4.03
C VAL A 390 18.21 12.90 3.63
N PRO A 391 17.88 12.95 2.32
CA PRO A 391 16.50 13.00 1.85
C PRO A 391 15.87 11.60 1.76
N THR A 392 15.70 10.93 2.90
CA THR A 392 15.17 9.55 2.96
C THR A 392 13.72 9.44 2.51
N LEU A 393 12.90 10.50 2.62
CA LEU A 393 11.55 10.54 2.05
C LEU A 393 11.61 10.50 0.51
N THR A 394 12.64 11.11 -0.08
CA THR A 394 12.84 11.00 -1.53
C THR A 394 13.34 9.62 -1.92
N TRP A 395 14.24 9.00 -1.13
CA TRP A 395 14.66 7.61 -1.38
C TRP A 395 13.48 6.64 -1.40
N GLN A 396 12.53 6.84 -0.50
CA GLN A 396 11.29 6.07 -0.41
C GLN A 396 10.38 6.31 -1.61
N SER A 397 10.08 7.57 -1.95
CA SER A 397 9.20 7.87 -3.10
C SER A 397 9.68 7.26 -4.42
N TYR A 398 10.99 7.10 -4.59
CA TYR A 398 11.63 6.46 -5.74
C TYR A 398 11.98 4.97 -5.53
N GLY A 399 11.77 4.41 -4.33
CA GLY A 399 12.09 3.02 -4.03
C GLY A 399 11.26 2.11 -4.94
N SER A 400 11.90 1.16 -5.61
CA SER A 400 11.24 0.25 -6.58
C SER A 400 10.72 0.88 -7.87
N ASN A 401 11.15 2.10 -8.22
CA ASN A 401 10.75 2.76 -9.47
C ASN A 401 11.06 1.91 -10.73
N ARG A 402 10.04 1.67 -11.56
CA ARG A 402 10.11 0.79 -12.75
C ARG A 402 10.06 1.52 -14.08
N ALA A 403 10.08 2.85 -14.09
CA ALA A 403 9.99 3.63 -15.33
C ALA A 403 11.08 3.20 -16.33
N ALA A 404 10.86 3.39 -17.62
CA ALA A 404 11.82 3.00 -18.68
C ALA A 404 13.23 3.64 -18.56
N TYR A 405 13.38 4.61 -17.66
CA TYR A 405 14.64 5.29 -17.33
C TYR A 405 15.03 5.11 -15.85
N SER A 406 14.30 4.28 -15.10
CA SER A 406 14.57 3.90 -13.74
C SER A 406 15.13 2.48 -13.74
N TYR A 407 16.36 2.38 -13.26
CA TYR A 407 17.19 1.20 -13.42
C TYR A 407 17.19 0.46 -12.09
N THR A 408 16.27 -0.50 -11.93
CA THR A 408 16.54 -1.62 -11.03
C THR A 408 17.70 -2.40 -11.69
N GLU A 409 18.92 -2.03 -11.26
CA GLU A 409 20.14 -1.99 -12.06
C GLU A 409 20.76 -3.35 -12.45
N ASP A 410 20.11 -4.46 -12.11
CA ASP A 410 20.40 -5.82 -12.57
C ASP A 410 19.47 -6.29 -13.70
N GLY A 411 18.45 -5.49 -14.04
CA GLY A 411 17.38 -5.84 -14.98
C GLY A 411 16.19 -6.55 -14.32
N VAL A 412 16.14 -6.61 -12.98
CA VAL A 412 15.04 -7.20 -12.20
C VAL A 412 14.09 -6.09 -11.81
N LEU A 413 12.87 -6.08 -12.36
CA LEU A 413 11.83 -5.18 -11.87
C LEU A 413 11.40 -5.62 -10.46
N ASP A 414 11.47 -4.71 -9.49
CA ASP A 414 10.92 -4.94 -8.15
C ASP A 414 9.43 -5.30 -8.25
N ARG A 415 8.94 -6.14 -7.33
CA ARG A 415 7.52 -6.59 -7.31
C ARG A 415 6.58 -5.55 -6.69
N THR A 416 7.13 -4.60 -5.95
CA THR A 416 6.47 -3.48 -5.28
C THR A 416 6.49 -2.21 -6.14
N LEU A 417 5.56 -1.29 -5.90
CA LEU A 417 5.41 -0.06 -6.68
C LEU A 417 6.00 1.14 -5.93
N CYS A 418 6.44 2.14 -6.69
CA CYS A 418 6.80 3.46 -6.18
C CYS A 418 5.78 4.53 -6.57
N THR A 419 5.94 5.74 -6.03
CA THR A 419 5.04 6.89 -6.31
C THR A 419 5.10 7.43 -7.74
N TYR A 420 6.08 6.99 -8.53
CA TYR A 420 6.21 7.31 -9.97
C TYR A 420 5.64 6.20 -10.88
N ASP A 421 5.28 5.06 -10.32
CA ASP A 421 4.59 4.01 -11.07
C ASP A 421 3.09 4.29 -11.13
N VAL A 422 2.39 3.43 -11.86
CA VAL A 422 0.92 3.38 -11.89
C VAL A 422 0.46 2.00 -11.47
N HIS A 423 -0.69 1.94 -10.82
CA HIS A 423 -1.41 0.69 -10.57
C HIS A 423 -1.77 0.00 -11.89
N LYS A 424 -2.13 -1.29 -11.82
CA LYS A 424 -2.57 -2.08 -12.99
C LYS A 424 -3.70 -1.44 -13.81
N ASP A 425 -4.55 -0.61 -13.21
CA ASP A 425 -5.62 0.09 -13.92
C ASP A 425 -5.22 1.46 -14.50
N GLY A 426 -3.94 1.83 -14.36
CA GLY A 426 -3.35 3.08 -14.86
C GLY A 426 -3.51 4.27 -13.92
N SER A 427 -4.11 4.09 -12.74
CA SER A 427 -4.19 5.13 -11.72
C SER A 427 -2.85 5.33 -11.01
N THR A 428 -2.65 6.52 -10.44
CA THR A 428 -1.41 6.88 -9.72
C THR A 428 -1.31 6.23 -8.35
N VAL A 429 -0.10 5.83 -7.98
CA VAL A 429 0.22 5.33 -6.63
C VAL A 429 0.35 6.49 -5.65
N TYR A 430 -0.51 6.52 -4.62
CA TYR A 430 -0.54 7.62 -3.64
C TYR A 430 0.32 7.37 -2.39
N TYR A 431 0.51 6.11 -2.04
CA TYR A 431 1.15 5.71 -0.80
C TYR A 431 2.41 4.90 -1.10
N TYR A 432 3.44 5.13 -0.29
CA TYR A 432 4.64 4.32 -0.24
C TYR A 432 4.90 3.97 1.22
N SER A 433 5.40 2.77 1.46
CA SER A 433 5.79 2.29 2.78
C SER A 433 7.23 1.80 2.74
N ARG A 434 8.01 2.07 3.79
CA ARG A 434 9.36 1.51 3.98
C ARG A 434 9.32 0.02 4.30
N ARG A 435 8.16 -0.51 4.73
CA ARG A 435 7.99 -1.92 5.12
C ARG A 435 7.62 -2.82 3.95
N GLN A 436 8.23 -2.56 2.80
CA GLN A 436 8.08 -3.38 1.59
C GLN A 436 9.45 -3.72 1.01
N PRO A 437 9.62 -4.92 0.44
CA PRO A 437 10.88 -5.31 -0.20
C PRO A 437 11.19 -4.39 -1.38
N THR A 438 12.44 -3.95 -1.46
CA THR A 438 12.94 -3.12 -2.56
C THR A 438 14.41 -3.44 -2.84
N ARG A 439 14.80 -3.40 -4.11
CA ARG A 439 16.21 -3.41 -4.55
C ARG A 439 16.66 -2.04 -5.04
N GLY A 440 15.75 -1.06 -5.08
CA GLY A 440 15.99 0.28 -5.62
C GLY A 440 16.98 1.15 -4.84
N TRP A 441 17.59 0.62 -3.77
CA TRP A 441 18.46 1.35 -2.85
C TRP A 441 19.94 0.92 -2.92
N ASN A 442 20.36 0.30 -4.01
CA ASN A 442 21.76 -0.03 -4.22
C ASN A 442 22.63 1.26 -4.25
N PRO A 443 23.64 1.41 -3.37
CA PRO A 443 24.45 2.63 -3.29
C PRO A 443 25.38 2.82 -4.47
N SER A 444 25.62 1.78 -5.27
CA SER A 444 26.37 1.86 -6.53
C SER A 444 25.50 2.09 -7.76
N ALA A 445 24.19 2.21 -7.56
CA ALA A 445 23.25 2.34 -8.65
C ALA A 445 22.88 3.79 -8.96
N GLY A 446 23.25 4.23 -10.15
CA GLY A 446 22.77 5.47 -10.74
C GLY A 446 21.58 5.22 -11.65
N PHE A 447 21.03 6.28 -12.23
CA PHE A 447 20.24 6.12 -13.43
C PHE A 447 21.19 6.08 -14.63
N GLN A 448 21.17 5.03 -15.45
CA GLN A 448 22.08 4.86 -16.59
C GLN A 448 22.06 6.05 -17.58
N ASN A 449 20.99 6.85 -17.63
CA ASN A 449 20.94 8.08 -18.44
C ASN A 449 21.24 9.38 -17.67
N TRP A 450 21.10 9.41 -16.34
CA TRP A 450 21.20 10.64 -15.53
C TRP A 450 22.39 10.64 -14.55
N GLY A 451 23.13 9.53 -14.45
CA GLY A 451 24.23 9.35 -13.51
C GLY A 451 23.73 9.06 -12.10
N ALA A 452 24.54 9.40 -11.09
CA ALA A 452 24.21 9.15 -9.69
C ALA A 452 22.90 9.84 -9.27
N HIS A 453 22.04 9.10 -8.58
CA HIS A 453 20.79 9.61 -8.00
C HIS A 453 20.61 9.05 -6.58
N ASN A 454 19.67 9.62 -5.81
CA ASN A 454 19.35 9.19 -4.44
C ASN A 454 20.61 8.94 -3.59
N ILE A 455 20.80 7.71 -3.10
CA ILE A 455 21.88 7.34 -2.16
C ILE A 455 23.24 7.61 -2.78
N THR A 456 23.50 7.13 -4.01
CA THR A 456 24.78 7.30 -4.70
C THR A 456 25.18 8.77 -4.79
N ALA A 457 24.24 9.65 -5.12
CA ALA A 457 24.50 11.09 -5.24
C ALA A 457 24.76 11.76 -3.87
N ASN A 458 24.11 11.29 -2.79
CA ASN A 458 24.40 11.77 -1.44
C ASN A 458 25.80 11.33 -0.97
N LEU A 459 26.27 10.16 -1.39
CA LEU A 459 27.60 9.66 -1.04
C LEU A 459 28.74 10.47 -1.68
N TYR A 460 28.52 11.21 -2.77
CA TYR A 460 29.52 12.17 -3.26
C TYR A 460 29.86 13.24 -2.24
N LEU A 461 28.84 13.75 -1.55
CA LEU A 461 29.06 14.77 -0.52
C LEU A 461 29.74 14.16 0.71
N ILE A 462 29.36 12.94 1.11
CA ILE A 462 30.02 12.22 2.21
C ILE A 462 31.52 12.04 1.93
N ASP A 463 31.88 11.47 0.78
CA ASP A 463 33.29 11.29 0.39
C ASP A 463 34.04 12.62 0.32
N TRP A 464 33.42 13.66 -0.24
CA TRP A 464 34.04 14.99 -0.33
C TRP A 464 34.28 15.60 1.05
N LEU A 465 33.33 15.52 1.97
CA LEU A 465 33.48 16.04 3.34
C LEU A 465 34.57 15.28 4.10
N ASP A 466 34.56 13.95 4.03
CA ASP A 466 35.55 13.10 4.67
C ASP A 466 36.96 13.33 4.09
N HIS A 467 37.08 13.42 2.77
CA HIS A 467 38.36 13.68 2.09
C HIS A 467 38.97 15.03 2.50
N ASN A 468 38.15 16.04 2.76
CA ASN A 468 38.59 17.37 3.18
C ASN A 468 38.72 17.50 4.71
N GLY A 469 38.49 16.43 5.48
CA GLY A 469 38.56 16.47 6.94
C GLY A 469 37.56 17.42 7.58
N ILE A 470 36.40 17.63 6.94
CA ILE A 470 35.33 18.47 7.47
C ILE A 470 34.49 17.63 8.42
N GLU A 471 34.34 18.07 9.67
CA GLU A 471 33.46 17.42 10.63
C GLU A 471 31.99 17.78 10.36
N TYR A 472 31.13 16.77 10.32
CA TYR A 472 29.68 16.91 10.11
C TYR A 472 28.93 15.80 10.83
N ASP A 473 27.68 16.09 11.14
CA ASP A 473 26.70 15.08 11.54
C ASP A 473 25.77 14.76 10.38
N VAL A 474 25.21 13.56 10.41
CA VAL A 474 24.16 13.11 9.49
C VAL A 474 22.84 12.92 10.24
N PHE A 475 21.74 13.32 9.62
CA PHE A 475 20.37 13.04 10.07
C PHE A 475 19.45 12.96 8.86
N ALA A 476 18.31 12.28 9.00
CA ALA A 476 17.33 12.13 7.94
C ALA A 476 16.27 13.25 7.97
N ASP A 477 15.59 13.45 6.85
CA ASP A 477 14.37 14.25 6.75
C ASP A 477 13.23 13.78 7.64
N GLU A 478 13.18 12.49 7.98
CA GLU A 478 12.25 11.99 8.98
C GLU A 478 12.60 12.41 10.41
N ASP A 479 13.89 12.53 10.75
CA ASP A 479 14.29 13.15 12.02
C ASP A 479 13.86 14.61 12.05
N LEU A 480 14.01 15.32 10.93
CA LEU A 480 13.55 16.71 10.82
C LEU A 480 12.03 16.81 10.94
N HIS A 481 11.27 15.86 10.40
CA HIS A 481 9.83 15.81 10.60
C HIS A 481 9.47 15.63 12.08
N ARG A 482 10.12 14.68 12.78
CA ARG A 482 9.84 14.33 14.18
C ARG A 482 10.31 15.40 15.17
N ARG A 483 11.57 15.83 15.06
CA ARG A 483 12.26 16.73 16.00
C ARG A 483 12.18 18.20 15.59
N GLN A 484 11.76 18.50 14.36
CA GLN A 484 11.47 19.86 13.88
C GLN A 484 12.63 20.84 14.14
N LEU A 485 12.32 22.05 14.62
CA LEU A 485 13.31 23.10 14.87
C LEU A 485 14.34 22.73 15.93
N GLU A 486 14.02 21.82 16.86
CA GLU A 486 14.95 21.39 17.90
C GLU A 486 16.19 20.74 17.29
N LEU A 487 16.00 19.86 16.30
CA LEU A 487 17.10 19.24 15.56
C LEU A 487 17.99 20.28 14.88
N LEU A 488 17.39 21.20 14.11
CA LEU A 488 18.15 22.18 13.34
C LEU A 488 18.89 23.18 14.24
N SER A 489 18.36 23.48 15.42
CA SER A 489 18.95 24.45 16.35
C SER A 489 20.30 23.99 16.92
N GLY A 490 20.63 22.70 16.79
CA GLY A 490 21.95 22.15 17.08
C GLY A 490 23.05 22.57 16.11
N TYR A 491 22.70 23.04 14.91
CA TYR A 491 23.62 23.25 13.80
C TYR A 491 23.71 24.72 13.40
N ARG A 492 24.93 25.20 13.10
CA ARG A 492 25.13 26.54 12.51
C ARG A 492 24.81 26.56 11.01
N CYS A 493 25.07 25.45 10.34
CA CYS A 493 24.79 25.26 8.93
C CYS A 493 24.26 23.85 8.70
N VAL A 494 23.28 23.71 7.80
CA VAL A 494 22.79 22.42 7.34
C VAL A 494 22.92 22.36 5.82
N ILE A 495 23.50 21.28 5.31
CA ILE A 495 23.50 20.96 3.88
C ILE A 495 22.29 20.09 3.59
N LEU A 496 21.53 20.44 2.55
CA LEU A 496 20.48 19.58 2.02
C LEU A 496 21.09 18.59 1.02
N GLY A 497 20.63 17.34 1.07
CA GLY A 497 21.03 16.28 0.14
C GLY A 497 20.89 16.58 -1.35
N SER A 498 21.39 15.65 -2.15
CA SER A 498 21.52 15.79 -3.60
C SER A 498 20.20 15.94 -4.35
N HIS A 499 19.09 15.47 -3.76
CA HIS A 499 17.74 15.56 -4.34
C HIS A 499 16.67 15.53 -3.23
N PRO A 500 16.46 16.62 -2.49
CA PRO A 500 15.50 16.66 -1.39
C PRO A 500 14.12 17.08 -1.94
N GLU A 501 13.50 16.22 -2.73
CA GLU A 501 12.30 16.56 -3.52
C GLU A 501 11.02 16.59 -2.67
N TYR A 502 10.88 15.65 -1.74
CA TYR A 502 9.66 15.42 -0.94
C TYR A 502 9.76 16.04 0.46
N TRP A 503 8.77 16.88 0.82
CA TRP A 503 8.78 17.61 2.08
C TRP A 503 7.43 17.61 2.79
N THR A 504 7.49 17.40 4.11
CA THR A 504 6.32 17.64 4.96
C THR A 504 6.19 19.11 5.34
N GLY A 505 4.96 19.56 5.58
CA GLY A 505 4.71 20.93 6.04
C GLY A 505 5.45 21.27 7.35
N ALA A 506 5.68 20.29 8.23
CA ALA A 506 6.45 20.49 9.47
C ALA A 506 7.93 20.79 9.20
N MET A 507 8.55 20.10 8.23
CA MET A 507 9.93 20.34 7.83
C MET A 507 10.10 21.74 7.22
N VAL A 508 9.21 22.15 6.32
CA VAL A 508 9.25 23.48 5.68
C VAL A 508 9.16 24.60 6.73
N ARG A 509 8.24 24.48 7.70
CA ARG A 509 8.13 25.44 8.81
C ARG A 509 9.40 25.47 9.67
N SER A 510 10.00 24.32 9.93
CA SER A 510 11.22 24.19 10.73
C SER A 510 12.41 24.85 10.05
N VAL A 511 12.64 24.60 8.75
CA VAL A 511 13.70 25.25 7.98
C VAL A 511 13.48 26.76 7.91
N THR A 512 12.24 27.21 7.68
CA THR A 512 11.91 28.65 7.67
C THR A 512 12.22 29.32 9.00
N ALA A 513 11.85 28.69 10.12
CA ALA A 513 12.15 29.22 11.45
C ALA A 513 13.66 29.21 11.75
N TYR A 514 14.36 28.15 11.35
CA TYR A 514 15.81 28.01 11.49
C TYR A 514 16.56 29.13 10.77
N THR A 515 16.23 29.40 9.51
CA THR A 515 16.88 30.47 8.73
C THR A 515 16.56 31.86 9.29
N ARG A 516 15.33 32.10 9.78
CA ARG A 516 14.95 33.36 10.44
C ARG A 516 15.72 33.60 11.75
N ARG A 517 16.21 32.55 12.40
CA ARG A 517 17.04 32.62 13.62
C ARG A 517 18.54 32.67 13.32
N GLY A 518 18.93 32.89 12.07
CA GLY A 518 20.34 33.00 11.65
C GLY A 518 21.01 31.67 11.30
N GLY A 519 20.25 30.57 11.27
CA GLY A 519 20.67 29.30 10.70
C GLY A 519 20.98 29.42 9.21
N ARG A 520 21.90 28.60 8.70
CA ARG A 520 22.37 28.66 7.32
C ARG A 520 22.05 27.37 6.59
N ILE A 521 21.55 27.48 5.37
CA ILE A 521 21.27 26.33 4.50
C ILE A 521 22.21 26.37 3.31
N LEU A 522 22.83 25.23 3.00
CA LEU A 522 23.50 24.98 1.73
C LEU A 522 22.63 24.03 0.92
N TYR A 523 22.03 24.56 -0.14
CA TYR A 523 21.26 23.77 -1.10
C TYR A 523 22.13 23.56 -2.34
N LEU A 524 22.81 22.41 -2.39
CA LEU A 524 23.79 22.05 -3.41
C LEU A 524 23.20 21.09 -4.45
N SER A 525 21.91 21.24 -4.73
CA SER A 525 21.11 20.31 -5.55
C SER A 525 20.07 21.03 -6.42
N GLY A 526 19.32 20.27 -7.20
CA GLY A 526 18.16 20.72 -8.00
C GLY A 526 16.87 20.03 -7.54
N ASN A 527 15.71 20.57 -7.95
CA ASN A 527 14.37 20.00 -7.68
C ASN A 527 14.05 19.76 -6.18
N GLY A 528 14.50 20.65 -5.31
CA GLY A 528 14.30 20.54 -3.86
C GLY A 528 13.00 21.21 -3.42
N MET A 529 12.32 20.63 -2.41
CA MET A 529 11.08 21.18 -1.83
C MET A 529 9.93 21.34 -2.85
N VAL A 530 9.79 20.37 -3.77
CA VAL A 530 8.78 20.43 -4.86
C VAL A 530 7.50 19.72 -4.47
N TRP A 531 7.58 18.48 -3.97
CA TRP A 531 6.40 17.71 -3.60
C TRP A 531 6.06 17.90 -2.13
N VAL A 532 4.81 18.33 -1.89
CA VAL A 532 4.21 18.31 -0.56
C VAL A 532 3.78 16.88 -0.27
N MET A 533 4.18 16.36 0.88
CA MET A 533 3.73 15.06 1.37
C MET A 533 3.41 15.08 2.87
N SER A 534 2.83 13.98 3.34
CA SER A 534 2.52 13.76 4.75
C SER A 534 2.93 12.35 5.15
N ILE A 535 3.37 12.19 6.40
CA ILE A 535 3.57 10.89 7.03
C ILE A 535 2.28 10.55 7.77
N ASP A 536 1.74 9.35 7.53
CA ASP A 536 0.53 8.86 8.21
C ASP A 536 0.82 8.73 9.72
N ARG A 537 -0.05 9.32 10.55
CA ARG A 537 0.18 9.38 12.01
C ARG A 537 -0.03 8.04 12.71
N CYS A 538 -0.92 7.21 12.18
CA CYS A 538 -1.23 5.89 12.73
C CYS A 538 -0.32 4.82 12.15
N ARG A 539 0.22 5.07 10.96
CA ARG A 539 1.09 4.16 10.19
C ARG A 539 2.29 4.93 9.65
N PRO A 540 3.24 5.35 10.50
CA PRO A 540 4.33 6.27 10.10
C PRO A 540 5.41 5.61 9.23
N HIS A 541 5.18 4.38 8.78
CA HIS A 541 6.18 3.56 8.14
C HIS A 541 6.13 3.65 6.62
#